data_AF-A0A1W9SPZ4-F1
#
_entry.id   AF-A0A1W9SPZ4-F1
#
_cell.length_a   1.000
_cell.length_b   1.000
_cell.length_c   1.000
_cell.angle_alpha   90.00
_cell.angle_beta   90.00
_cell.angle_gamma   90.00
#
_symmetry.space_group_name_H-M   'P 1'
#
loop_
_entity.id
_entity.type
_entity.pdbx_description
1 polymer ?
#
loop_
_entity_poly.entity_id
_entity_poly.type
_entity_poly.pdbx_seq_one_letter_code
_entity_poly.pdbx_strand_id
1 'polypeptide(L)'
;MISRRLLRIKILQTLYSYFKSGETSFVKAEKELFFSIKKSYDMYYYLMLLIIDIVKYSEKKIELAKKKHITSFEDLNPNTRFVKNKLVLQLSENKDFLNYLEQNKMSWINNPELIKKLYAEIVYSEEYKKFMSDEKDTYSSHKNIIISIFKKQIAKSELLDQILEEQSIFWNSDFESVFTMIIRTLKKFKVKDKNDKKLMSLYSKDEDLEFVKILFRKSIDNYG
;
A
#
# COMPACT_ATOMS: atom_id res chain seq x y z
N MET A 1 -5.99 10.81 -6.31
CA MET A 1 -5.73 11.87 -5.36
C MET A 1 -5.97 11.33 -3.97
N ILE A 2 -5.16 11.76 -3.00
CA ILE A 2 -5.56 11.71 -1.59
C ILE A 2 -6.97 12.30 -1.44
N SER A 3 -7.81 11.66 -0.64
CA SER A 3 -9.16 12.17 -0.38
C SER A 3 -9.11 13.50 0.37
N ARG A 4 -9.92 14.49 -0.01
CA ARG A 4 -10.13 15.72 0.80
C ARG A 4 -10.54 15.40 2.24
N ARG A 5 -11.16 14.24 2.49
CA ARG A 5 -11.42 13.74 3.85
C ARG A 5 -10.12 13.52 4.63
N LEU A 6 -9.13 12.85 4.04
CA LEU A 6 -7.84 12.61 4.70
C LEU A 6 -7.11 13.93 4.98
N LEU A 7 -7.12 14.86 4.03
CA LEU A 7 -6.51 16.19 4.22
C LEU A 7 -7.13 16.94 5.40
N ARG A 8 -8.47 16.93 5.54
CA ARG A 8 -9.16 17.54 6.68
C ARG A 8 -8.83 16.87 8.01
N ILE A 9 -8.71 15.54 8.03
CA ILE A 9 -8.30 14.80 9.24
C ILE A 9 -6.88 15.21 9.64
N LYS A 10 -5.94 15.29 8.69
CA LYS A 10 -4.56 15.74 8.96
C LYS A 10 -4.50 17.17 9.48
N ILE A 11 -5.28 18.07 8.88
CA ILE A 11 -5.43 19.46 9.34
C ILE A 11 -5.93 19.48 10.79
N LEU A 12 -7.00 18.75 11.11
CA LEU A 12 -7.56 18.71 12.46
C LEU A 12 -6.57 18.16 13.49
N GLN A 13 -5.86 17.08 13.15
CA GLN A 13 -4.83 16.50 14.02
C GLN A 13 -3.69 17.48 14.29
N THR A 14 -3.22 18.17 13.24
CA THR A 14 -2.13 19.13 13.37
C THR A 14 -2.56 20.37 14.16
N LEU A 15 -3.78 20.87 13.94
CA LEU A 15 -4.36 21.96 14.72
C LEU A 15 -4.49 21.58 16.20
N TYR A 16 -4.98 20.37 16.50
CA TYR A 16 -5.08 19.89 17.87
C TYR A 16 -3.71 19.84 18.55
N SER A 17 -2.69 19.29 17.89
CA SER A 17 -1.32 19.27 18.40
C SER A 17 -0.77 20.69 18.58
N TYR A 18 -1.00 21.60 17.64
CA TYR A 18 -0.56 23.00 17.70
C TYR A 18 -1.14 23.72 18.92
N PHE A 19 -2.46 23.70 19.10
CA PHE A 19 -3.11 24.38 20.22
C PHE A 19 -2.81 23.75 21.59
N LYS A 20 -2.56 22.43 21.65
CA LYS A 20 -2.27 21.74 22.90
C LYS A 20 -0.80 21.84 23.33
N SER A 21 0.13 21.88 22.39
CA SER A 21 1.58 21.89 22.68
C SER A 21 2.10 23.26 23.15
N GLY A 22 1.32 24.33 22.98
CA GLY A 22 1.81 25.69 23.20
C GLY A 22 2.83 26.13 22.15
N GLU A 23 2.97 25.39 21.04
CA GLU A 23 3.80 25.80 19.91
C GLU A 23 3.27 27.12 19.34
N THR A 24 4.14 28.11 19.24
CA THR A 24 3.80 29.44 18.73
C THR A 24 4.25 29.62 17.28
N SER A 25 5.07 28.70 16.77
CA SER A 25 5.57 28.74 15.41
C SER A 25 4.60 28.07 14.45
N PHE A 26 3.76 28.90 13.85
CA PHE A 26 2.91 28.56 12.72
C PHE A 26 3.65 27.81 11.59
N VAL A 27 4.86 28.25 11.25
CA VAL A 27 5.67 27.66 10.17
C VAL A 27 6.06 26.21 10.49
N LYS A 28 6.33 25.90 11.76
CA LYS A 28 6.63 24.51 12.17
C LYS A 28 5.40 23.63 12.05
N ALA A 29 4.24 24.10 12.52
CA ALA A 29 3.00 23.36 12.45
C ALA A 29 2.58 23.08 10.98
N GLU A 30 2.74 24.07 10.09
CA GLU A 30 2.49 23.87 8.65
C GLU A 30 3.44 22.82 8.04
N LYS A 31 4.73 22.84 8.40
CA LYS A 31 5.70 21.82 7.97
C LYS A 31 5.33 20.42 8.47
N GLU A 32 4.90 20.30 9.73
CA GLU A 32 4.45 19.03 10.32
C GLU A 32 3.20 18.49 9.60
N LEU A 33 2.24 19.36 9.28
CA LEU A 33 1.06 19.00 8.50
C LEU A 33 1.45 18.39 7.14
N PHE A 34 2.32 19.05 6.39
CA PHE A 34 2.78 18.55 5.09
C PHE A 34 3.58 17.25 5.22
N PHE A 35 4.40 17.14 6.27
CA PHE A 35 5.11 15.90 6.56
C PHE A 35 4.15 14.74 6.86
N SER A 36 3.11 14.97 7.66
CA SER A 36 2.09 13.95 7.97
C SER A 36 1.33 13.49 6.72
N ILE A 37 1.02 14.41 5.80
CA ILE A 37 0.37 14.10 4.52
C ILE A 37 1.32 13.27 3.63
N LYS A 38 2.61 13.62 3.57
CA LYS A 38 3.62 12.81 2.88
C LYS A 38 3.68 11.42 3.48
N LYS A 39 3.64 11.28 4.81
CA LYS A 39 3.65 9.97 5.48
C LYS A 39 2.46 9.11 5.05
N SER A 40 1.25 9.64 4.95
CA SER A 40 0.11 8.87 4.43
C SER A 40 0.35 8.36 2.99
N TYR A 41 1.05 9.14 2.18
CA TYR A 41 1.42 8.74 0.82
C TYR A 41 2.53 7.71 0.79
N ASP A 42 3.50 7.81 1.70
CA ASP A 42 4.52 6.78 1.86
C ASP A 42 3.88 5.42 2.17
N MET A 43 2.89 5.41 3.07
CA MET A 43 2.12 4.21 3.42
C MET A 43 1.42 3.59 2.21
N TYR A 44 0.91 4.40 1.28
CA TYR A 44 0.29 3.92 0.04
C TYR A 44 1.27 3.11 -0.81
N TYR A 45 2.51 3.58 -0.98
CA TYR A 45 3.54 2.82 -1.71
C TYR A 45 4.00 1.60 -0.92
N TYR A 46 4.18 1.75 0.38
CA TYR A 46 4.68 0.70 1.26
C TYR A 46 3.75 -0.53 1.30
N LEU A 47 2.43 -0.30 1.38
CA LEU A 47 1.42 -1.36 1.31
C LEU A 47 1.28 -1.97 -0.09
N MET A 48 1.52 -1.20 -1.16
CA MET A 48 1.58 -1.74 -2.52
C MET A 48 2.85 -2.58 -2.76
N LEU A 49 3.97 -2.25 -2.11
CA LEU A 49 5.17 -3.07 -2.13
C LEU A 49 4.94 -4.41 -1.41
N LEU A 50 4.16 -4.41 -0.33
CA LEU A 50 3.86 -5.62 0.45
C LEU A 50 3.30 -6.75 -0.42
N ILE A 51 2.37 -6.44 -1.34
CA ILE A 51 1.81 -7.47 -2.22
C ILE A 51 2.83 -8.00 -3.23
N ILE A 52 3.75 -7.17 -3.71
CA ILE A 52 4.84 -7.61 -4.59
C ILE A 52 5.76 -8.57 -3.83
N ASP A 53 6.13 -8.24 -2.60
CA ASP A 53 7.03 -9.06 -1.81
C ASP A 53 6.39 -10.40 -1.39
N ILE A 54 5.08 -10.43 -1.16
CA ILE A 54 4.31 -11.67 -0.96
C ILE A 54 4.37 -12.57 -2.20
N VAL A 55 4.19 -12.01 -3.40
CA VAL A 55 4.26 -12.79 -4.65
C VAL A 55 5.68 -13.29 -4.90
N LYS A 56 6.70 -12.45 -4.69
CA LYS A 56 8.11 -12.86 -4.76
C LYS A 56 8.45 -13.96 -3.74
N TYR A 57 7.85 -13.91 -2.55
CA TYR A 57 8.02 -14.97 -1.57
C TYR A 57 7.39 -16.29 -2.04
N SER A 58 6.23 -16.25 -2.70
CA SER A 58 5.64 -17.43 -3.36
C SER A 58 6.57 -18.04 -4.40
N GLU A 59 7.20 -17.20 -5.23
CA GLU A 59 8.18 -17.63 -6.24
C GLU A 59 9.37 -18.34 -5.59
N LYS A 60 9.97 -17.75 -4.56
CA LYS A 60 11.06 -18.39 -3.81
C LYS A 60 10.65 -19.73 -3.21
N LYS A 61 9.41 -19.87 -2.72
CA LYS A 61 8.90 -21.15 -2.19
C LYS A 61 8.80 -22.21 -3.28
N ILE A 62 8.36 -21.85 -4.48
CA ILE A 62 8.32 -22.74 -5.63
C ILE A 62 9.73 -23.15 -6.07
N GLU A 63 10.68 -22.22 -6.13
CA GLU A 63 12.07 -22.52 -6.49
C GLU A 63 12.74 -23.46 -5.49
N LEU A 64 12.53 -23.24 -4.19
CA LEU A 64 13.03 -24.11 -3.14
C LEU A 64 12.40 -25.51 -3.21
N ALA A 65 11.11 -25.59 -3.52
CA ALA A 65 10.40 -26.85 -3.68
C ALA A 65 11.00 -27.71 -4.81
N LYS A 66 11.31 -27.10 -5.96
CA LYS A 66 11.98 -27.76 -7.09
C LYS A 66 13.38 -28.29 -6.78
N LYS A 67 14.07 -27.68 -5.80
CA LYS A 67 15.45 -28.03 -5.42
C LYS A 67 15.52 -29.02 -4.27
N LYS A 68 14.40 -29.49 -3.72
CA LYS A 68 14.38 -30.50 -2.65
C LYS A 68 15.01 -31.81 -3.14
N HIS A 69 15.64 -32.55 -2.24
CA HIS A 69 16.17 -33.88 -2.55
C HIS A 69 15.07 -34.89 -2.91
N ILE A 70 13.87 -34.72 -2.34
CA ILE A 70 12.69 -35.51 -2.68
C ILE A 70 11.65 -34.52 -3.21
N THR A 71 11.56 -34.43 -4.54
CA THR A 71 10.59 -33.59 -5.26
C THR A 71 9.39 -34.43 -5.68
N SER A 72 8.18 -34.00 -5.27
CA SER A 72 6.94 -34.56 -5.80
C SER A 72 6.68 -34.11 -7.24
N PHE A 73 5.72 -34.75 -7.93
CA PHE A 73 5.28 -34.31 -9.26
C PHE A 73 4.78 -32.86 -9.25
N GLU A 74 4.08 -32.45 -8.20
CA GLU A 74 3.58 -31.08 -8.01
C GLU A 74 4.72 -30.08 -7.75
N ASP A 75 5.79 -30.49 -7.06
CA ASP A 75 6.99 -29.65 -6.88
C ASP A 75 7.69 -29.40 -8.23
N LEU A 76 7.72 -30.40 -9.12
CA LEU A 76 8.30 -30.28 -10.47
C LEU A 76 7.41 -29.51 -11.45
N ASN A 77 6.08 -29.61 -11.28
CA ASN A 77 5.07 -28.96 -12.12
C ASN A 77 4.19 -28.00 -11.31
N PRO A 78 4.79 -26.97 -10.67
CA PRO A 78 4.04 -26.10 -9.77
C PRO A 78 3.09 -25.22 -10.57
N ASN A 79 1.90 -25.00 -10.02
CA ASN A 79 1.01 -23.98 -10.54
C ASN A 79 1.63 -22.59 -10.29
N THR A 80 2.12 -21.96 -11.37
CA THR A 80 2.80 -20.64 -11.31
C THR A 80 1.86 -19.45 -11.46
N ARG A 81 0.54 -19.67 -11.46
CA ARG A 81 -0.45 -18.63 -11.79
C ARG A 81 -0.37 -17.42 -10.85
N PHE A 82 -0.18 -17.64 -9.56
CA PHE A 82 -0.06 -16.55 -8.59
C PHE A 82 1.26 -15.78 -8.72
N VAL A 83 2.38 -16.48 -8.96
CA VAL A 83 3.68 -15.85 -9.22
C VAL A 83 3.64 -15.00 -10.47
N LYS A 84 2.97 -15.48 -11.52
CA LYS A 84 2.77 -14.77 -12.79
C LYS A 84 1.58 -13.81 -12.74
N ASN A 85 1.29 -13.22 -11.57
CA ASN A 85 0.12 -12.36 -11.46
C ASN A 85 0.27 -11.11 -12.34
N LYS A 86 -0.60 -10.95 -13.35
CA LYS A 86 -0.49 -9.91 -14.39
C LYS A 86 -0.55 -8.49 -13.81
N LEU A 87 -1.33 -8.26 -12.76
CA LEU A 87 -1.41 -6.94 -12.10
C LEU A 87 -0.15 -6.67 -11.27
N VAL A 88 0.35 -7.69 -10.55
CA VAL A 88 1.56 -7.55 -9.72
C VAL A 88 2.79 -7.37 -10.59
N LEU A 89 2.90 -8.08 -11.71
CA LEU A 89 3.96 -7.88 -12.70
C LEU A 89 3.96 -6.43 -13.23
N GLN A 90 2.81 -5.94 -13.69
CA GLN A 90 2.67 -4.55 -14.14
C GLN A 90 3.07 -3.53 -13.08
N LEU A 91 2.73 -3.78 -11.80
CA LEU A 91 3.11 -2.90 -10.70
C LEU A 91 4.61 -3.00 -10.40
N SER A 92 5.18 -4.19 -10.43
CA SER A 92 6.60 -4.44 -10.13
C SER A 92 7.55 -3.90 -11.20
N GLU A 93 7.05 -3.67 -12.41
CA GLU A 93 7.81 -3.07 -13.53
C GLU A 93 7.52 -1.58 -13.70
N ASN A 94 6.64 -1.01 -12.87
CA ASN A 94 6.24 0.39 -12.99
C ASN A 94 7.37 1.33 -12.57
N LYS A 95 7.89 2.12 -13.50
CA LYS A 95 9.07 2.98 -13.26
C LYS A 95 8.83 4.03 -12.19
N ASP A 96 7.68 4.71 -12.22
CA ASP A 96 7.33 5.74 -11.23
C ASP A 96 7.24 5.11 -9.82
N PHE A 97 6.67 3.91 -9.73
CA PHE A 97 6.59 3.16 -8.48
C PHE A 97 7.96 2.81 -7.93
N LEU A 98 8.81 2.18 -8.76
CA LEU A 98 10.15 1.76 -8.36
C LEU A 98 11.03 2.96 -7.96
N ASN A 99 10.99 4.04 -8.74
CA ASN A 99 11.72 5.27 -8.43
C ASN A 99 11.30 5.85 -7.07
N TYR A 100 9.99 5.86 -6.77
CA TYR A 100 9.50 6.34 -5.48
C TYR A 100 9.99 5.48 -4.30
N LEU A 101 9.95 4.16 -4.45
CA LEU A 101 10.44 3.22 -3.43
C LEU A 101 11.93 3.42 -3.15
N GLU A 102 12.74 3.57 -4.22
CA GLU A 102 14.19 3.77 -4.11
C GLU A 102 14.52 5.10 -3.42
N GLN A 103 13.92 6.21 -3.89
CA GLN A 103 14.15 7.55 -3.33
C GLN A 103 13.80 7.64 -1.84
N ASN A 104 12.80 6.88 -1.39
CA ASN A 104 12.37 6.86 0.01
C ASN A 104 12.89 5.63 0.77
N LYS A 105 13.80 4.83 0.19
CA LYS A 105 14.44 3.65 0.79
C LYS A 105 13.43 2.66 1.41
N MET A 106 12.31 2.43 0.73
CA MET A 106 11.23 1.59 1.22
C MET A 106 11.52 0.11 1.01
N SER A 107 11.39 -0.69 2.07
CA SER A 107 11.57 -2.14 1.99
C SER A 107 10.92 -2.86 3.17
N TRP A 108 10.40 -4.07 2.93
CA TRP A 108 9.94 -4.99 3.98
C TRP A 108 11.02 -5.96 4.46
N ILE A 109 12.29 -5.79 4.06
CA ILE A 109 13.39 -6.72 4.37
C ILE A 109 13.58 -6.95 5.88
N ASN A 110 13.28 -5.95 6.70
CA ASN A 110 13.38 -6.04 8.16
C ASN A 110 12.19 -6.74 8.82
N ASN A 111 11.12 -7.02 8.06
CA ASN A 111 9.88 -7.64 8.54
C ASN A 111 9.52 -8.89 7.72
N PRO A 112 10.43 -9.87 7.54
CA PRO A 112 10.17 -11.04 6.71
C PRO A 112 9.05 -11.93 7.27
N GLU A 113 8.85 -11.93 8.59
CA GLU A 113 7.81 -12.72 9.26
C GLU A 113 6.40 -12.27 8.86
N LEU A 114 6.19 -10.96 8.63
CA LEU A 114 4.92 -10.45 8.12
C LEU A 114 4.59 -11.06 6.75
N ILE A 115 5.56 -11.05 5.83
CA ILE A 115 5.40 -11.60 4.49
C ILE A 115 5.07 -13.10 4.56
N LYS A 116 5.80 -13.85 5.40
CA LYS A 116 5.58 -15.28 5.60
C LYS A 116 4.17 -15.57 6.15
N LYS A 117 3.75 -14.82 7.18
CA LYS A 117 2.43 -14.97 7.82
C LYS A 117 1.31 -14.67 6.84
N LEU A 118 1.37 -13.51 6.17
CA LEU A 118 0.37 -13.14 5.17
C LEU A 118 0.32 -14.13 4.01
N TYR A 119 1.47 -14.60 3.52
CA TYR A 119 1.49 -15.62 2.46
C TYR A 119 0.80 -16.91 2.90
N ALA A 120 1.06 -17.39 4.12
CA ALA A 120 0.40 -18.57 4.66
C ALA A 120 -1.13 -18.37 4.70
N GLU A 121 -1.59 -17.25 5.28
CA GLU A 121 -3.01 -16.90 5.34
C GLU A 121 -3.67 -16.81 3.95
N ILE A 122 -2.95 -16.28 2.96
CA ILE A 122 -3.41 -16.20 1.57
C ILE A 122 -3.58 -17.60 0.98
N VAL A 123 -2.59 -18.48 1.09
CA VAL A 123 -2.63 -19.83 0.49
C VAL A 123 -3.75 -20.68 1.10
N TYR A 124 -4.06 -20.50 2.39
CA TYR A 124 -5.17 -21.20 3.05
C TYR A 124 -6.56 -20.63 2.71
N SER A 125 -6.64 -19.44 2.13
CA SER A 125 -7.91 -18.78 1.82
C SER A 125 -8.66 -19.44 0.65
N GLU A 126 -9.99 -19.44 0.75
CA GLU A 126 -10.86 -19.99 -0.30
C GLU A 126 -10.75 -19.20 -1.61
N GLU A 127 -10.55 -17.88 -1.54
CA GLU A 127 -10.37 -17.06 -2.74
C GLU A 127 -9.10 -17.40 -3.49
N TYR A 128 -8.01 -17.70 -2.77
CA TYR A 128 -6.77 -18.15 -3.37
C TYR A 128 -6.92 -19.52 -4.01
N LYS A 129 -7.49 -20.50 -3.29
CA LYS A 129 -7.74 -21.85 -3.84
C LYS A 129 -8.58 -21.79 -5.11
N LYS A 130 -9.67 -21.01 -5.09
CA LYS A 130 -10.53 -20.77 -6.26
C LYS A 130 -9.77 -20.08 -7.40
N PHE A 131 -8.94 -19.07 -7.09
CA PHE A 131 -8.12 -18.42 -8.10
C PHE A 131 -7.07 -19.37 -8.69
N MET A 132 -6.54 -20.32 -7.94
CA MET A 132 -5.54 -21.27 -8.45
C MET A 132 -6.17 -22.37 -9.32
N SER A 133 -7.41 -22.77 -9.05
CA SER A 133 -8.13 -23.83 -9.77
C SER A 133 -9.01 -23.36 -10.94
N ASP A 134 -9.29 -22.07 -11.07
CA ASP A 134 -10.12 -21.52 -12.16
C ASP A 134 -9.49 -21.76 -13.54
N GLU A 135 -10.23 -22.25 -14.53
CA GLU A 135 -9.69 -22.42 -15.88
C GLU A 135 -9.43 -21.08 -16.59
N LYS A 136 -10.13 -20.00 -16.18
CA LYS A 136 -10.09 -18.70 -16.86
C LYS A 136 -8.97 -17.78 -16.37
N ASP A 137 -7.85 -17.77 -17.09
CA ASP A 137 -6.71 -16.90 -16.79
C ASP A 137 -6.82 -15.45 -17.33
N THR A 138 -7.81 -14.72 -16.83
CA THR A 138 -8.07 -13.33 -17.28
C THR A 138 -7.38 -12.28 -16.40
N TYR A 139 -7.05 -11.12 -16.97
CA TYR A 139 -6.55 -9.99 -16.17
C TYR A 139 -7.52 -9.56 -15.05
N SER A 140 -8.83 -9.74 -15.27
CA SER A 140 -9.85 -9.48 -14.26
C SER A 140 -9.72 -10.42 -13.07
N SER A 141 -9.54 -11.73 -13.28
CA SER A 141 -9.34 -12.69 -12.18
C SER A 141 -8.07 -12.39 -11.40
N HIS A 142 -6.98 -12.05 -12.09
CA HIS A 142 -5.71 -11.58 -11.49
C HIS A 142 -5.88 -10.34 -10.63
N LYS A 143 -6.62 -9.34 -11.11
CA LYS A 143 -6.91 -8.12 -10.33
C LYS A 143 -7.80 -8.42 -9.12
N ASN A 144 -8.80 -9.27 -9.29
CA ASN A 144 -9.76 -9.58 -8.24
C ASN A 144 -9.13 -10.32 -7.07
N ILE A 145 -8.22 -11.28 -7.31
CA ILE A 145 -7.51 -11.96 -6.22
C ILE A 145 -6.66 -10.98 -5.42
N ILE A 146 -5.93 -10.06 -6.06
CA ILE A 146 -5.13 -9.04 -5.35
C ILE A 146 -6.03 -8.13 -4.50
N ILE A 147 -7.14 -7.65 -5.06
CA ILE A 147 -8.11 -6.85 -4.30
C ILE A 147 -8.69 -7.64 -3.12
N SER A 148 -8.94 -8.94 -3.28
CA SER A 148 -9.40 -9.81 -2.20
C SER A 148 -8.34 -9.94 -1.11
N ILE A 149 -7.07 -10.15 -1.50
CA ILE A 149 -5.93 -10.24 -0.57
C ILE A 149 -5.82 -8.99 0.29
N PHE A 150 -5.91 -7.81 -0.34
CA PHE A 150 -5.95 -6.55 0.39
C PHE A 150 -7.10 -6.53 1.40
N LYS A 151 -8.32 -6.89 0.99
CA LYS A 151 -9.52 -6.77 1.83
C LYS A 151 -9.62 -7.80 2.95
N LYS A 152 -9.08 -9.00 2.76
CA LYS A 152 -9.33 -10.14 3.66
C LYS A 152 -8.14 -10.50 4.52
N GLN A 153 -6.92 -10.37 4.01
CA GLN A 153 -5.69 -10.70 4.74
C GLN A 153 -5.00 -9.42 5.21
N ILE A 154 -4.62 -8.52 4.30
CA ILE A 154 -3.86 -7.32 4.66
C ILE A 154 -4.66 -6.40 5.60
N ALA A 155 -5.92 -6.12 5.29
CA ALA A 155 -6.77 -5.23 6.10
C ALA A 155 -7.13 -5.77 7.50
N LYS A 156 -6.84 -7.04 7.78
CA LYS A 156 -7.14 -7.69 9.07
C LYS A 156 -5.89 -8.14 9.81
N SER A 157 -4.72 -7.75 9.32
CA SER A 157 -3.45 -8.24 9.86
C SER A 157 -3.02 -7.40 11.05
N GLU A 158 -3.25 -7.92 12.26
CA GLU A 158 -2.79 -7.27 13.50
C GLU A 158 -1.28 -7.05 13.53
N LEU A 159 -0.50 -7.98 12.94
CA LEU A 159 0.95 -7.84 12.85
C LEU A 159 1.35 -6.67 11.93
N LEU A 160 0.59 -6.44 10.85
CA LEU A 160 0.82 -5.27 10.01
C LEU A 160 0.52 -3.99 10.78
N ASP A 161 -0.59 -3.95 11.52
CA ASP A 161 -0.97 -2.78 12.32
C ASP A 161 0.12 -2.43 13.34
N GLN A 162 0.62 -3.42 14.08
CA GLN A 162 1.73 -3.25 15.03
C GLN A 162 2.98 -2.67 14.37
N ILE A 163 3.41 -3.25 13.23
CA ILE A 163 4.60 -2.77 12.52
C ILE A 163 4.40 -1.33 12.03
N LEU A 164 3.22 -0.98 11.55
CA LEU A 164 2.93 0.37 11.06
C LEU A 164 2.93 1.38 12.21
N GLU A 165 2.34 1.06 13.36
CA GLU A 165 2.34 1.90 14.55
C GLU A 165 3.76 2.16 15.08
N GLU A 166 4.60 1.12 15.13
CA GLU A 166 6.00 1.24 15.53
C GLU A 166 6.83 2.08 14.55
N GLN A 167 6.52 2.02 13.26
CA GLN A 167 7.28 2.72 12.23
C GLN A 167 6.97 4.23 12.16
N SER A 168 5.72 4.64 12.42
CA SER A 168 5.35 6.04 12.29
C SER A 168 4.04 6.37 13.00
N ILE A 169 4.14 7.23 14.01
CA ILE A 169 2.99 7.83 14.72
C ILE A 169 1.98 8.53 13.79
N PHE A 170 2.43 8.97 12.60
CA PHE A 170 1.57 9.64 11.62
C PHE A 170 0.59 8.69 10.92
N TRP A 171 0.74 7.36 11.05
CA TRP A 171 -0.08 6.38 10.33
C TRP A 171 -1.31 5.87 11.10
N ASN A 172 -1.37 6.09 12.42
CA ASN A 172 -2.38 5.51 13.31
C ASN A 172 -3.85 5.76 12.90
N SER A 173 -4.11 6.80 12.10
CA SER A 173 -5.46 7.15 11.60
C SER A 173 -5.65 7.00 10.09
N ASP A 174 -4.61 6.60 9.37
CA ASP A 174 -4.56 6.76 7.92
C ASP A 174 -4.89 5.48 7.17
N PHE A 175 -4.75 4.34 7.84
CA PHE A 175 -4.84 3.02 7.24
C PHE A 175 -6.10 2.86 6.37
N GLU A 176 -7.29 3.15 6.90
CA GLU A 176 -8.55 3.01 6.16
C GLU A 176 -8.60 3.89 4.89
N SER A 177 -8.11 5.13 5.01
CA SER A 177 -8.09 6.10 3.90
C SER A 177 -7.10 5.68 2.82
N VAL A 178 -5.89 5.28 3.22
CA VAL A 178 -4.83 4.78 2.33
C VAL A 178 -5.26 3.47 1.68
N PHE A 179 -5.87 2.57 2.44
CA PHE A 179 -6.42 1.32 1.95
C PHE A 179 -7.46 1.57 0.85
N THR A 180 -8.39 2.51 1.07
CA THR A 180 -9.37 2.92 0.07
C THR A 180 -8.70 3.46 -1.20
N MET A 181 -7.62 4.24 -1.07
CA MET A 181 -6.83 4.73 -2.20
C MET A 181 -6.19 3.58 -3.00
N ILE A 182 -5.64 2.57 -2.32
CA ILE A 182 -5.08 1.37 -2.95
C ILE A 182 -6.15 0.66 -3.76
N ILE A 183 -7.30 0.34 -3.16
CA ILE A 183 -8.39 -0.36 -3.86
C ILE A 183 -8.86 0.43 -5.09
N ARG A 184 -8.99 1.76 -4.99
CA ARG A 184 -9.35 2.62 -6.14
C ARG A 184 -8.27 2.61 -7.22
N THR A 185 -6.99 2.57 -6.83
CA THR A 185 -5.88 2.48 -7.76
C THR A 185 -5.91 1.15 -8.50
N LEU A 186 -5.92 0.03 -7.79
CA LEU A 186 -5.93 -1.31 -8.37
C LEU A 186 -7.11 -1.50 -9.33
N LYS A 187 -8.30 -1.01 -8.97
CA LYS A 187 -9.49 -1.05 -9.86
C LYS A 187 -9.26 -0.36 -11.21
N LYS A 188 -8.48 0.74 -11.24
CA LYS A 188 -8.20 1.54 -12.43
C LYS A 188 -7.13 0.96 -13.35
N PHE A 189 -6.34 -0.01 -12.90
CA PHE A 189 -5.42 -0.73 -13.76
C PHE A 189 -6.17 -1.55 -14.82
N LYS A 190 -5.67 -1.46 -16.06
CA LYS A 190 -6.15 -2.15 -17.26
C LYS A 190 -4.99 -2.86 -17.94
N VAL A 191 -5.31 -3.91 -18.71
CA VAL A 191 -4.31 -4.67 -19.51
C VAL A 191 -3.44 -3.77 -20.40
N LYS A 192 -4.05 -2.75 -21.01
CA LYS A 192 -3.36 -1.82 -21.93
C LYS A 192 -2.43 -0.82 -21.23
N ASP A 193 -2.60 -0.67 -19.92
CA ASP A 193 -1.69 0.13 -19.12
C ASP A 193 -0.38 -0.66 -19.03
N LYS A 194 0.60 -0.34 -19.88
CA LYS A 194 1.96 -0.89 -19.81
C LYS A 194 2.64 -0.40 -18.51
N ASN A 195 3.96 -0.49 -18.45
CA ASN A 195 4.79 -0.14 -17.30
C ASN A 195 4.79 1.36 -16.92
N ASP A 196 4.05 2.19 -17.65
CA ASP A 196 3.98 3.64 -17.45
C ASP A 196 2.63 4.10 -16.85
N LYS A 197 1.87 3.17 -16.23
CA LYS A 197 0.61 3.51 -15.58
C LYS A 197 0.87 4.51 -14.44
N LYS A 198 0.41 5.75 -14.60
CA LYS A 198 0.46 6.71 -13.51
C LYS A 198 -0.31 6.22 -12.30
N LEU A 199 0.41 6.12 -11.18
CA LEU A 199 -0.18 5.86 -9.88
C LEU A 199 -0.96 7.08 -9.38
N MET A 200 -1.64 6.89 -8.25
CA MET A 200 -2.34 7.98 -7.63
C MET A 200 -1.33 9.07 -7.20
N SER A 201 -1.51 10.29 -7.67
CA SER A 201 -0.72 11.43 -7.19
C SER A 201 -1.14 11.83 -5.77
N LEU A 202 -0.17 12.32 -5.00
CA LEU A 202 -0.36 12.89 -3.66
C LEU A 202 -1.43 13.99 -3.69
N TYR A 203 -1.21 14.99 -4.55
CA TYR A 203 -2.13 16.07 -4.86
C TYR A 203 -2.68 15.91 -6.27
N SER A 204 -3.95 16.25 -6.51
CA SER A 204 -4.54 16.16 -7.85
C SER A 204 -4.06 17.29 -8.76
N LYS A 205 -3.65 18.43 -8.17
CA LYS A 205 -3.13 19.69 -8.75
C LYS A 205 -2.76 20.65 -7.59
N ASP A 206 -2.25 21.84 -7.91
CA ASP A 206 -1.99 22.94 -6.97
C ASP A 206 -3.19 23.28 -6.06
N GLU A 207 -4.42 23.06 -6.54
CA GLU A 207 -5.65 23.30 -5.77
C GLU A 207 -5.74 22.55 -4.44
N ASP A 208 -5.25 21.30 -4.35
CA ASP A 208 -5.33 20.55 -3.08
C ASP A 208 -4.29 21.06 -2.08
N LEU A 209 -3.11 21.45 -2.56
CA LEU A 209 -2.07 22.04 -1.74
C LEU A 209 -2.51 23.42 -1.24
N GLU A 210 -3.13 24.21 -2.13
CA GLU A 210 -3.70 25.51 -1.80
C GLU A 210 -4.89 25.38 -0.85
N PHE A 211 -5.76 24.38 -1.06
CA PHE A 211 -6.83 24.05 -0.13
C PHE A 211 -6.31 23.73 1.27
N VAL A 212 -5.27 22.89 1.37
CA VAL A 212 -4.67 22.52 2.66
C VAL A 212 -4.08 23.73 3.36
N LYS A 213 -3.31 24.56 2.64
CA LYS A 213 -2.77 25.81 3.18
C LYS A 213 -3.91 26.69 3.66
N ILE A 214 -4.77 27.17 2.74
CA ILE A 214 -5.83 28.13 3.06
C ILE A 214 -6.67 27.66 4.25
N LEU A 215 -7.08 26.39 4.27
CA LEU A 215 -7.89 25.87 5.36
C LEU A 215 -7.13 25.86 6.68
N PHE A 216 -5.89 25.36 6.70
CA PHE A 216 -5.08 25.34 7.92
C PHE A 216 -4.81 26.75 8.46
N ARG A 217 -4.41 27.69 7.59
CA ARG A 217 -4.10 29.09 7.97
C ARG A 217 -5.34 29.78 8.54
N LYS A 218 -6.46 29.74 7.80
CA LYS A 218 -7.73 30.35 8.25
C LYS A 218 -8.26 29.74 9.54
N SER A 219 -8.01 28.45 9.80
CA SER A 219 -8.43 27.81 11.05
C SER A 219 -7.64 28.31 12.26
N ILE A 220 -6.37 28.70 12.08
CA ILE A 220 -5.57 29.30 13.15
C ILE A 220 -5.99 30.77 13.35
N ASP A 221 -6.11 31.53 12.26
CA ASP A 221 -6.44 32.96 12.32
C ASP A 221 -7.81 33.24 12.98
N ASN A 222 -8.81 32.38 12.74
CA ASN A 222 -10.15 32.53 13.32
C ASN A 222 -10.29 31.97 14.76
N TYR A 223 -9.24 31.32 15.29
CA TYR A 223 -9.23 30.84 16.68
C TYR A 223 -8.62 31.87 17.64
N GLY A 224 -7.90 32.86 17.09
CA GLY A 224 -7.32 33.99 17.82
C GLY A 224 -8.30 35.13 18.05
#